data_AF-A0A6L3MJ99-F1
#
_entry.id   AF-A0A6L3MJ99-F1
#
_cell.length_a   1.000
_cell.length_b   1.000
_cell.length_c   1.000
_cell.angle_alpha   90.00
_cell.angle_beta   90.00
_cell.angle_gamma   90.00
#
_symmetry.space_group_name_H-M   'P 1'
#
loop_
_entity.id
_entity.type
_entity.pdbx_description
1 polymer ?
#
loop_
_entity_poly.entity_id
_entity_poly.type
_entity_poly.pdbx_seq_one_letter_code
_entity_poly.pdbx_strand_id
1 'polypeptide(L)'
;RAWRERVARSPATPLAGGDVANGDGHARDASGAAGQRTVARVVRRVPQPLAASLVAHARTLGIELRTLLLAAHLRALSLLTGSDRPVTGYVVHNRPDHAQSARAAGLFLNTVPFGTRLAPGSWAGLARHVAAVEREIDALKRLPLAAIADEAGAGRLFDVAFNYIHFRVYRDALALPGVTVVDFDAHEETDFPLLVQFTRDPAGDGIDVSLHYDVAQFRTSHIERHLAVLDAALRDMASDIDAPWLAMPVSGLRDVPAATRAPADVPALRYANLCDAFEEIAARYPDAVAVSGDAGSLTYAQLDARANALAWTLRELGAAPEQRI
;
A
#
# COMPACT_ATOMS: atom_id res chain seq x y z
N ARG A 1 7.21 -17.23 -16.74
CA ARG A 1 7.98 -17.88 -15.66
C ARG A 1 8.33 -16.89 -14.55
N ALA A 2 9.02 -15.78 -14.83
CA ALA A 2 9.38 -14.75 -13.84
C ALA A 2 8.20 -14.13 -13.06
N TRP A 3 7.05 -13.88 -13.71
CA TRP A 3 5.89 -13.31 -13.03
C TRP A 3 5.23 -14.26 -12.03
N ARG A 4 5.24 -15.57 -12.30
CA ARG A 4 4.64 -16.59 -11.42
C ARG A 4 5.36 -16.62 -10.09
N GLU A 5 6.70 -16.56 -10.12
CA GLU A 5 7.52 -16.45 -8.92
C GLU A 5 7.31 -15.14 -8.16
N ARG A 6 6.85 -14.07 -8.82
CA ARG A 6 6.53 -12.80 -8.16
C ARG A 6 5.17 -12.88 -7.45
N VAL A 7 4.15 -13.42 -8.11
CA VAL A 7 2.80 -13.57 -7.54
C VAL A 7 2.81 -14.61 -6.42
N ALA A 8 3.46 -15.76 -6.60
CA ALA A 8 3.58 -16.80 -5.56
C ALA A 8 4.32 -16.36 -4.30
N ARG A 9 5.18 -15.33 -4.39
CA ARG A 9 5.92 -14.75 -3.25
C ARG A 9 5.24 -13.50 -2.66
N SER A 10 4.03 -13.18 -3.11
CA SER A 10 3.33 -11.94 -2.76
C SER A 10 1.90 -12.28 -2.29
N PRO A 11 1.74 -12.87 -1.09
CA PRO A 11 0.41 -13.08 -0.54
C PRO A 11 -0.32 -11.74 -0.41
N ALA A 12 -1.65 -11.77 -0.56
CA ALA A 12 -2.48 -10.59 -0.37
C ALA A 12 -2.10 -9.93 0.96
N THR A 13 -1.82 -8.62 0.91
CA THR A 13 -1.45 -7.91 2.12
C THR A 13 -2.73 -7.55 2.88
N PRO A 14 -3.04 -8.20 4.02
CA PRO A 14 -4.25 -7.89 4.75
C PRO A 14 -4.10 -6.48 5.35
N LEU A 15 -5.04 -5.59 5.04
CA LEU A 15 -5.17 -4.35 5.81
C LEU A 15 -5.74 -4.70 7.18
N ALA A 16 -5.11 -4.21 8.25
CA ALA A 16 -5.61 -4.35 9.61
C ALA A 16 -7.02 -3.72 9.69
N GLY A 17 -8.03 -4.58 9.65
CA GLY A 17 -9.43 -4.23 9.40
C GLY A 17 -10.26 -5.40 8.88
N GLY A 18 -9.62 -6.41 8.27
CA GLY A 18 -10.26 -7.65 7.82
C GLY A 18 -10.71 -8.61 8.93
N ASP A 19 -10.30 -8.39 10.18
CA ASP A 19 -10.81 -9.14 11.33
C ASP A 19 -12.17 -8.59 11.78
N VAL A 20 -13.18 -8.84 10.95
CA VAL A 20 -14.51 -9.10 11.48
C VAL A 20 -14.48 -10.59 11.85
N ALA A 21 -14.42 -10.83 13.16
CA ALA A 21 -14.37 -12.14 13.78
C ALA A 21 -15.10 -13.23 12.97
N ASN A 22 -14.35 -14.27 12.60
CA ASN A 22 -14.81 -15.64 12.74
C ASN A 22 -13.55 -16.48 12.96
N GLY A 23 -13.43 -17.02 14.16
CA GLY A 23 -12.67 -18.24 14.37
C GLY A 23 -13.22 -19.34 13.47
N ASP A 24 -12.36 -20.32 13.24
CA ASP A 24 -12.57 -21.54 12.48
C ASP A 24 -12.30 -21.40 10.97
N GLY A 25 -11.16 -21.99 10.60
CA GLY A 25 -10.72 -22.12 9.22
C GLY A 25 -11.71 -22.93 8.41
N HIS A 26 -12.44 -22.25 7.54
CA HIS A 26 -12.99 -22.83 6.34
C HIS A 26 -12.84 -21.84 5.19
N ALA A 27 -12.37 -22.36 4.06
CA ALA A 27 -12.42 -21.70 2.78
C ALA A 27 -13.81 -21.09 2.59
N ARG A 28 -13.89 -19.76 2.48
CA ARG A 28 -15.14 -19.10 2.11
C ARG A 28 -15.35 -19.34 0.62
N ASP A 29 -16.12 -20.38 0.33
CA ASP A 29 -16.73 -20.62 -0.97
C ASP A 29 -17.44 -19.34 -1.44
N ALA A 30 -17.18 -19.02 -2.70
CA ALA A 30 -17.88 -17.99 -3.44
C ALA A 30 -19.31 -18.45 -3.78
N SER A 31 -20.18 -18.56 -2.78
CA SER A 31 -21.63 -18.49 -2.98
C SER A 31 -22.36 -18.31 -1.64
N GLY A 32 -23.18 -17.26 -1.54
CA GLY A 32 -24.28 -17.22 -0.55
C GLY A 32 -24.11 -16.27 0.64
N ALA A 33 -24.22 -14.97 0.41
CA ALA A 33 -25.04 -14.08 1.24
C ALA A 33 -25.33 -12.79 0.44
N ALA A 34 -26.52 -12.73 -0.16
CA ALA A 34 -27.04 -11.56 -0.87
C ALA A 34 -27.41 -10.45 0.13
N GLY A 35 -26.42 -9.88 0.81
CA GLY A 35 -26.51 -8.56 1.41
C GLY A 35 -26.07 -7.54 0.37
N GLN A 36 -26.86 -6.48 0.16
CA GLN A 36 -26.50 -5.42 -0.77
C GLN A 36 -25.22 -4.74 -0.27
N ARG A 37 -24.11 -4.96 -0.98
CA ARG A 37 -22.83 -4.33 -0.67
C ARG A 37 -23.02 -2.81 -0.70
N THR A 38 -22.56 -2.14 0.34
CA THR A 38 -22.66 -0.69 0.46
C THR A 38 -21.27 -0.09 0.32
N VAL A 39 -21.04 0.65 -0.76
CA VAL A 39 -19.77 1.32 -1.02
C VAL A 39 -19.89 2.80 -0.64
N ALA A 40 -19.01 3.25 0.24
CA ALA A 40 -18.87 4.66 0.57
C ALA A 40 -17.68 5.27 -0.20
N ARG A 41 -17.79 6.57 -0.50
CA ARG A 41 -16.78 7.34 -1.23
C ARG A 41 -16.31 8.53 -0.40
N VAL A 42 -15.00 8.69 -0.26
CA VAL A 42 -14.38 9.93 0.24
C VAL A 42 -13.51 10.52 -0.86
N VAL A 43 -13.63 11.83 -1.09
CA VAL A 43 -12.86 12.55 -2.11
C VAL A 43 -12.06 13.67 -1.46
N ARG A 44 -10.82 13.86 -1.90
CA ARG A 44 -9.95 14.96 -1.50
C ARG A 44 -9.25 15.56 -2.72
N ARG A 45 -9.32 16.87 -2.84
CA ARG A 45 -8.54 17.65 -3.81
C ARG A 45 -7.11 17.78 -3.32
N VAL A 46 -6.16 17.35 -4.15
CA VAL A 46 -4.74 17.62 -3.92
C VAL A 46 -4.52 19.12 -4.12
N PRO A 47 -3.93 19.85 -3.15
CA PRO A 47 -3.65 21.27 -3.29
C PRO A 47 -2.86 21.56 -4.57
N GLN A 48 -3.21 22.64 -5.29
CA GLN A 48 -2.58 22.96 -6.57
C GLN A 48 -1.04 23.04 -6.52
N PRO A 49 -0.40 23.66 -5.51
CA PRO A 49 1.07 23.70 -5.43
C PRO A 49 1.68 22.29 -5.30
N LEU A 50 1.00 21.41 -4.55
CA LEU A 50 1.39 20.01 -4.37
C LEU A 50 1.28 19.25 -5.69
N ALA A 51 0.14 19.35 -6.38
CA ALA A 51 -0.07 18.72 -7.67
C ALA A 51 0.95 19.19 -8.73
N ALA A 52 1.24 20.49 -8.79
CA ALA A 52 2.21 21.06 -9.72
C ALA A 52 3.63 20.52 -9.45
N SER A 53 4.04 20.41 -8.19
CA SER A 53 5.35 19.86 -7.81
C SER A 53 5.46 18.37 -8.21
N LEU A 54 4.45 17.56 -7.94
CA LEU A 54 4.42 16.15 -8.36
C LEU A 54 4.51 15.99 -9.88
N VAL A 55 3.81 16.83 -10.64
CA VAL A 55 3.89 16.85 -12.11
C VAL A 55 5.30 17.23 -12.58
N ALA A 56 5.93 18.23 -11.94
CA ALA A 56 7.29 18.64 -12.27
C ALA A 56 8.30 17.52 -11.99
N HIS A 57 8.21 16.86 -10.82
CA HIS A 57 9.07 15.72 -10.47
C HIS A 57 8.92 14.55 -11.43
N ALA A 58 7.69 14.17 -11.79
CA ALA A 58 7.45 13.12 -12.79
C ALA A 58 8.14 13.45 -14.12
N ARG A 59 8.05 14.71 -14.58
CA ARG A 59 8.74 15.17 -15.80
C ARG A 59 10.26 15.13 -15.66
N THR A 60 10.82 15.62 -14.55
CA THR A 60 12.27 15.61 -14.29
C THR A 60 12.84 14.18 -14.24
N LEU A 61 12.09 13.25 -13.67
CA LEU A 61 12.48 11.84 -13.58
C LEU A 61 12.25 11.07 -14.89
N GLY A 62 11.54 11.65 -15.88
CA GLY A 62 11.21 10.99 -17.14
C GLY A 62 10.21 9.84 -16.99
N ILE A 63 9.29 9.93 -16.00
CA ILE A 63 8.28 8.91 -15.72
C ILE A 63 6.86 9.50 -15.80
N GLU A 64 5.85 8.64 -15.88
CA GLU A 64 4.46 9.10 -15.82
C GLU A 64 4.06 9.55 -14.42
N LEU A 65 3.19 10.57 -14.32
CA LEU A 65 2.61 10.99 -13.05
C LEU A 65 1.92 9.82 -12.32
N ARG A 66 1.22 8.95 -13.07
CA ARG A 66 0.61 7.71 -12.56
C ARG A 66 1.62 6.85 -11.79
N THR A 67 2.82 6.66 -12.33
CA THR A 67 3.90 5.89 -11.72
C THR A 67 4.35 6.50 -10.40
N LEU A 68 4.47 7.84 -10.36
CA LEU A 68 4.82 8.58 -9.15
C LEU A 68 3.75 8.40 -8.06
N LEU A 69 2.46 8.51 -8.43
CA LEU A 69 1.33 8.31 -7.53
C LEU A 69 1.21 6.85 -7.05
N LEU A 70 1.53 5.88 -7.92
CA LEU A 70 1.59 4.46 -7.56
C LEU A 70 2.70 4.20 -6.54
N ALA A 71 3.85 4.86 -6.67
CA ALA A 71 4.93 4.77 -5.67
C ALA A 71 4.48 5.29 -4.29
N ALA A 72 3.78 6.44 -4.25
CA ALA A 72 3.18 6.96 -3.01
C ALA A 72 2.18 5.97 -2.40
N HIS A 73 1.30 5.39 -3.23
CA HIS A 73 0.32 4.37 -2.83
C HIS A 73 0.97 3.12 -2.24
N LEU A 74 1.97 2.55 -2.92
CA LEU A 74 2.70 1.38 -2.43
C LEU A 74 3.42 1.68 -1.11
N ARG A 75 3.98 2.89 -0.96
CA ARG A 75 4.59 3.30 0.30
C ARG A 75 3.55 3.42 1.42
N ALA A 76 2.37 3.99 1.12
CA ALA A 76 1.28 4.06 2.08
C ALA A 76 0.80 2.66 2.50
N LEU A 77 0.63 1.73 1.56
CA LEU A 77 0.31 0.34 1.88
C LEU A 77 1.37 -0.33 2.74
N SER A 78 2.65 -0.12 2.42
CA SER A 78 3.76 -0.65 3.23
C SER A 78 3.71 -0.17 4.68
N LEU A 79 3.40 1.11 4.91
CA LEU A 79 3.23 1.67 6.25
C LEU A 79 2.01 1.12 6.99
N LEU A 80 0.87 1.02 6.30
CA LEU A 80 -0.39 0.57 6.90
C LEU A 80 -0.39 -0.92 7.23
N THR A 81 0.42 -1.71 6.52
CA THR A 81 0.44 -3.17 6.65
C THR A 81 1.70 -3.69 7.35
N GLY A 82 2.74 -2.87 7.46
CA GLY A 82 4.06 -3.29 7.93
C GLY A 82 4.85 -4.14 6.91
N SER A 83 4.29 -4.40 5.73
CA SER A 83 4.95 -5.20 4.70
C SER A 83 5.99 -4.38 3.93
N ASP A 84 7.20 -4.91 3.78
CA ASP A 84 8.20 -4.37 2.84
C ASP A 84 7.93 -4.81 1.38
N ARG A 85 6.88 -5.61 1.16
CA ARG A 85 6.43 -6.11 -0.15
C ARG A 85 4.93 -5.93 -0.33
N PRO A 86 4.41 -4.68 -0.37
CA PRO A 86 2.99 -4.43 -0.55
C PRO A 86 2.50 -4.94 -1.91
N VAL A 87 1.26 -5.42 -1.94
CA VAL A 87 0.57 -5.85 -3.16
C VAL A 87 -0.70 -5.02 -3.34
N THR A 88 -0.90 -4.50 -4.55
CA THR A 88 -2.12 -3.80 -4.95
C THR A 88 -2.64 -4.37 -6.26
N GLY A 89 -3.95 -4.36 -6.46
CA GLY A 89 -4.52 -4.43 -7.80
C GLY A 89 -4.08 -3.20 -8.57
N TYR A 90 -3.64 -3.38 -9.80
CA TYR A 90 -3.22 -2.30 -10.68
C TYR A 90 -4.08 -2.31 -11.93
N VAL A 91 -4.92 -1.27 -12.07
CA VAL A 91 -5.84 -1.14 -13.19
C VAL A 91 -5.05 -0.69 -14.42
N VAL A 92 -5.10 -1.51 -15.47
CA VAL A 92 -4.43 -1.32 -16.75
C VAL A 92 -5.44 -1.31 -17.89
N HIS A 93 -5.07 -0.72 -19.02
CA HIS A 93 -5.87 -0.82 -20.24
C HIS A 93 -5.14 -1.65 -21.31
N ASN A 94 -5.89 -2.50 -22.00
CA ASN A 94 -5.47 -3.35 -23.10
C ASN A 94 -5.91 -2.80 -24.46
N ARG A 95 -6.14 -1.49 -24.55
CA ARG A 95 -6.39 -0.84 -25.84
C ARG A 95 -5.23 -1.16 -26.79
N PRO A 96 -5.52 -1.69 -28.00
CA PRO A 96 -4.48 -1.93 -29.01
C PRO A 96 -3.66 -0.68 -29.32
N ASP A 97 -2.38 -0.85 -29.61
CA ASP A 97 -1.48 0.26 -29.96
C ASP A 97 -1.53 0.55 -31.46
N HIS A 98 -2.64 1.12 -31.92
CA HIS A 98 -2.78 1.65 -33.29
C HIS A 98 -3.68 2.88 -33.31
N ALA A 99 -3.51 3.74 -34.32
CA ALA A 99 -4.08 5.10 -34.38
C ALA A 99 -5.61 5.20 -34.21
N GLN A 100 -6.36 4.11 -34.48
CA GLN A 100 -7.82 4.07 -34.39
C GLN A 100 -8.35 3.49 -33.07
N SER A 101 -7.49 2.96 -32.21
CA SER A 101 -7.85 2.28 -30.96
C SER A 101 -8.55 3.20 -29.94
N ALA A 102 -8.31 4.51 -30.01
CA ALA A 102 -9.01 5.51 -29.21
C ALA A 102 -10.52 5.56 -29.50
N ARG A 103 -10.96 5.11 -30.69
CA ARG A 103 -12.37 5.06 -31.11
C ARG A 103 -13.02 3.71 -30.85
N ALA A 104 -12.26 2.71 -30.41
CA ALA A 104 -12.80 1.39 -30.13
C ALA A 104 -13.67 1.42 -28.86
N ALA A 105 -14.91 0.96 -28.98
CA ALA A 105 -15.81 0.71 -27.87
C ALA A 105 -15.68 -0.76 -27.43
N GLY A 106 -15.52 -1.00 -26.13
CA GLY A 106 -15.36 -2.34 -25.57
C GLY A 106 -14.72 -2.34 -24.19
N LEU A 107 -14.69 -3.51 -23.54
CA LEU A 107 -14.04 -3.70 -22.26
C LEU A 107 -12.54 -3.92 -22.47
N PHE A 108 -11.77 -2.85 -22.32
CA PHE A 108 -10.31 -2.89 -22.41
C PHE A 108 -9.61 -2.83 -21.05
N LEU A 109 -10.35 -2.55 -19.98
CA LEU A 109 -9.78 -2.51 -18.63
C LEU A 109 -9.48 -3.93 -18.16
N ASN A 110 -8.35 -4.09 -17.47
CA ASN A 110 -8.01 -5.28 -16.73
C ASN A 110 -7.36 -4.86 -15.41
N THR A 111 -7.40 -5.71 -14.40
CA THR A 111 -6.68 -5.50 -13.15
C THR A 111 -5.72 -6.64 -12.92
N VAL A 112 -4.47 -6.30 -12.64
CA VAL A 112 -3.39 -7.27 -12.42
C VAL A 112 -2.71 -7.01 -11.09
N PRO A 113 -2.19 -8.04 -10.39
CA PRO A 113 -1.45 -7.83 -9.16
C PRO A 113 -0.14 -7.08 -9.43
N PHE A 114 0.07 -5.99 -8.70
CA PHE A 114 1.32 -5.26 -8.62
C PHE A 114 1.91 -5.48 -7.23
N GLY A 115 2.93 -6.32 -7.13
CA GLY A 115 3.66 -6.59 -5.90
C GLY A 115 5.15 -6.41 -6.09
N THR A 116 5.80 -5.62 -5.23
CA THR A 116 7.25 -5.42 -5.31
C THR A 116 7.86 -5.13 -3.94
N ARG A 117 9.13 -5.48 -3.75
CA ARG A 117 9.88 -5.14 -2.54
C ARG A 117 10.28 -3.67 -2.56
N LEU A 118 10.01 -2.95 -1.49
CA LEU A 118 10.42 -1.57 -1.29
C LEU A 118 11.75 -1.56 -0.54
N ALA A 119 12.84 -1.29 -1.25
CA ALA A 119 14.16 -1.15 -0.65
C ALA A 119 14.42 0.32 -0.24
N PRO A 120 14.95 0.57 0.97
CA PRO A 120 15.26 1.92 1.45
C PRO A 120 16.03 2.74 0.41
N GLY A 121 15.69 4.02 0.25
CA GLY A 121 16.31 4.93 -0.71
C GLY A 121 15.57 6.25 -0.82
N SER A 122 15.83 7.00 -1.89
CA SER A 122 15.11 8.24 -2.19
C SER A 122 13.75 7.98 -2.84
N TRP A 123 12.83 8.95 -2.78
CA TRP A 123 11.57 8.88 -3.52
C TRP A 123 11.79 8.73 -5.03
N ALA A 124 12.79 9.41 -5.59
CA ALA A 124 13.20 9.26 -6.98
C ALA A 124 13.64 7.82 -7.29
N GLY A 125 14.40 7.19 -6.39
CA GLY A 125 14.80 5.79 -6.50
C GLY A 125 13.60 4.84 -6.48
N LEU A 126 12.67 5.06 -5.53
CA LEU A 126 11.43 4.28 -5.44
C LEU A 126 10.56 4.43 -6.70
N ALA A 127 10.36 5.65 -7.18
CA ALA A 127 9.54 5.90 -8.37
C ALA A 127 10.14 5.26 -9.63
N ARG A 128 11.47 5.30 -9.81
CA ARG A 128 12.16 4.60 -10.91
C ARG A 128 12.05 3.09 -10.80
N HIS A 129 12.12 2.53 -9.58
CA HIS A 129 11.91 1.11 -9.33
C HIS A 129 10.48 0.68 -9.69
N VAL A 130 9.48 1.44 -9.26
CA VAL A 130 8.07 1.20 -9.63
C VAL A 130 7.89 1.27 -11.15
N ALA A 131 8.49 2.25 -11.83
CA ALA A 131 8.47 2.34 -13.29
C ALA A 131 9.08 1.10 -13.98
N ALA A 132 10.14 0.53 -13.42
CA ALA A 132 10.75 -0.68 -13.93
C ALA A 132 9.83 -1.90 -13.77
N VAL A 133 9.17 -2.02 -12.62
CA VAL A 133 8.19 -3.09 -12.35
C VAL A 133 6.95 -2.96 -13.23
N GLU A 134 6.45 -1.74 -13.50
CA GLU A 134 5.34 -1.51 -14.43
C GLU A 134 5.62 -2.05 -15.83
N ARG A 135 6.85 -1.88 -16.35
CA ARG A 135 7.24 -2.42 -17.66
C ARG A 135 7.18 -3.95 -17.71
N GLU A 136 7.47 -4.61 -16.59
CA GLU A 136 7.38 -6.08 -16.50
C GLU A 136 5.92 -6.56 -16.43
N ILE A 137 5.03 -5.76 -15.85
CA ILE A 137 3.59 -6.03 -15.78
C ILE A 137 2.93 -5.91 -17.16
N ASP A 138 3.55 -5.22 -18.11
CA ASP A 138 3.07 -5.16 -19.50
C ASP A 138 2.94 -6.56 -20.14
N ALA A 139 3.74 -7.54 -19.70
CA ALA A 139 3.62 -8.93 -20.14
C ALA A 139 2.37 -9.64 -19.56
N LEU A 140 1.79 -9.11 -18.48
CA LEU A 140 0.67 -9.69 -17.73
C LEU A 140 -0.66 -9.01 -17.99
N LYS A 141 -0.65 -7.78 -18.50
CA LYS A 141 -1.89 -6.98 -18.65
C LYS A 141 -2.98 -7.67 -19.46
N ARG A 142 -2.64 -8.65 -20.31
CA ARG A 142 -3.60 -9.43 -21.13
C ARG A 142 -4.14 -10.69 -20.45
N LEU A 143 -3.58 -11.11 -19.31
CA LEU A 143 -4.06 -12.28 -18.58
C LEU A 143 -5.23 -11.90 -17.67
N PRO A 144 -6.35 -12.66 -17.68
CA PRO A 144 -7.45 -12.43 -16.75
C PRO A 144 -6.99 -12.59 -15.29
N LEU A 145 -7.50 -11.76 -14.38
CA LEU A 145 -7.18 -11.84 -12.95
C LEU A 145 -7.44 -13.23 -12.37
N ALA A 146 -8.55 -13.88 -12.75
CA ALA A 146 -8.87 -15.24 -12.32
C ALA A 146 -7.78 -16.25 -12.72
N ALA A 147 -7.29 -16.19 -13.96
CA ALA A 147 -6.21 -17.07 -14.42
C ALA A 147 -4.88 -16.81 -13.68
N ILE A 148 -4.62 -15.55 -13.28
CA ILE A 148 -3.45 -15.21 -12.46
C ILE A 148 -3.61 -15.78 -11.03
N ALA A 149 -4.82 -15.70 -10.46
CA ALA A 149 -5.13 -16.23 -9.14
C ALA A 149 -5.05 -17.76 -9.08
N ASP A 150 -5.61 -18.44 -10.09
CA ASP A 150 -5.56 -19.90 -10.23
C ASP A 150 -4.12 -20.41 -10.31
N GLU A 151 -3.28 -19.80 -11.15
CA GLU A 151 -1.86 -20.18 -11.29
C GLU A 151 -1.06 -19.88 -10.02
N ALA A 152 -1.46 -18.88 -9.23
CA ALA A 152 -0.83 -18.56 -7.95
C ALA A 152 -1.27 -19.47 -6.80
N GLY A 153 -2.32 -20.29 -6.99
CA GLY A 153 -2.91 -21.11 -5.94
C GLY A 153 -3.52 -20.29 -4.79
N ALA A 154 -3.95 -19.05 -5.07
CA ALA A 154 -4.46 -18.12 -4.07
C ALA A 154 -5.86 -17.64 -4.47
N GLY A 155 -6.84 -17.75 -3.57
CA GLY A 155 -8.21 -17.31 -3.85
C GLY A 155 -8.35 -15.79 -4.04
N ARG A 156 -7.56 -15.01 -3.31
CA ARG A 156 -7.55 -13.54 -3.41
C ARG A 156 -6.12 -13.01 -3.35
N LEU A 157 -5.75 -12.19 -4.34
CA LEU A 157 -4.37 -11.68 -4.51
C LEU A 157 -4.14 -10.31 -3.87
N PHE A 158 -5.20 -9.51 -3.71
CA PHE A 158 -5.15 -8.18 -3.11
C PHE A 158 -6.55 -7.73 -2.69
N ASP A 159 -6.62 -6.89 -1.65
CA ASP A 159 -7.84 -6.24 -1.18
C ASP A 159 -7.95 -4.77 -1.63
N VAL A 160 -6.81 -4.19 -2.00
CA VAL A 160 -6.71 -2.79 -2.40
C VAL A 160 -6.33 -2.72 -3.87
N ALA A 161 -7.06 -1.92 -4.63
CA ALA A 161 -6.74 -1.60 -6.02
C ALA A 161 -6.33 -0.13 -6.17
N PHE A 162 -5.45 0.12 -7.13
CA PHE A 162 -5.00 1.44 -7.56
C PHE A 162 -5.52 1.70 -8.97
N ASN A 163 -6.18 2.85 -9.16
CA ASN A 163 -6.63 3.33 -10.45
C ASN A 163 -6.17 4.77 -10.70
N TYR A 164 -5.88 5.09 -11.96
CA TYR A 164 -5.55 6.44 -12.39
C TYR A 164 -6.33 6.78 -13.65
N ILE A 165 -7.17 7.81 -13.57
CA ILE A 165 -8.00 8.29 -14.67
C ILE A 165 -7.53 9.69 -15.08
N HIS A 166 -7.23 9.83 -16.36
CA HIS A 166 -6.91 11.13 -16.96
C HIS A 166 -8.03 11.53 -17.92
N PHE A 167 -8.87 12.47 -17.51
CA PHE A 167 -10.10 12.82 -18.22
C PHE A 167 -9.88 13.63 -19.52
N ARG A 168 -8.64 13.89 -19.93
CA ARG A 168 -8.35 14.55 -21.23
C ARG A 168 -9.02 13.84 -22.41
N VAL A 169 -9.21 12.52 -22.34
CA VAL A 169 -9.93 11.73 -23.37
C VAL A 169 -11.41 12.14 -23.45
N TYR A 170 -12.01 12.48 -22.32
CA TYR A 170 -13.40 12.92 -22.26
C TYR A 170 -13.57 14.38 -22.65
N ARG A 171 -12.56 15.25 -22.43
CA ARG A 171 -12.66 16.67 -22.79
C ARG A 171 -13.08 16.88 -24.25
N ASP A 172 -12.41 16.20 -25.18
CA ASP A 172 -12.71 16.35 -26.61
C ASP A 172 -14.08 15.72 -26.96
N ALA A 173 -14.52 14.70 -26.23
CA ALA A 173 -15.86 14.10 -26.35
C ALA A 173 -16.97 14.94 -25.71
N LEU A 174 -16.63 15.75 -24.70
CA LEU A 174 -17.52 16.64 -23.94
C LEU A 174 -17.57 18.06 -24.51
N ALA A 175 -16.65 18.41 -25.42
CA ALA A 175 -16.63 19.67 -26.15
C ALA A 175 -17.69 19.69 -27.26
N LEU A 176 -18.96 19.76 -26.85
CA LEU A 176 -20.11 19.81 -27.74
C LEU A 176 -20.47 21.29 -28.05
N PRO A 177 -20.58 21.70 -29.33
CA PRO A 177 -20.94 23.07 -29.69
C PRO A 177 -22.26 23.51 -29.05
N GLY A 178 -22.25 24.65 -28.36
CA GLY A 178 -23.44 25.19 -27.68
C GLY A 178 -23.83 24.49 -26.38
N VAL A 179 -23.01 23.55 -25.88
CA VAL A 179 -23.25 22.82 -24.64
C VAL A 179 -22.11 23.09 -23.65
N THR A 180 -22.46 23.41 -22.40
CA THR A 180 -21.50 23.57 -21.31
C THR A 180 -21.72 22.44 -20.31
N VAL A 181 -20.69 21.64 -20.06
CA VAL A 181 -20.72 20.66 -18.97
C VAL A 181 -20.60 21.40 -17.65
N VAL A 182 -21.67 21.35 -16.86
CA VAL A 182 -21.76 22.02 -15.55
C VAL A 182 -21.24 21.16 -14.41
N ASP A 183 -21.34 19.84 -14.56
CA ASP A 183 -20.90 18.85 -13.59
C ASP A 183 -20.68 17.48 -14.24
N PHE A 184 -19.95 16.60 -13.58
CA PHE A 184 -19.69 15.23 -14.00
C PHE A 184 -19.67 14.31 -12.77
N ASP A 185 -20.59 13.34 -12.72
CA ASP A 185 -20.55 12.26 -11.74
C ASP A 185 -20.40 10.91 -12.44
N ALA A 186 -19.52 10.08 -11.91
CA ALA A 186 -19.27 8.73 -12.39
C ALA A 186 -19.42 7.77 -11.21
N HIS A 187 -20.19 6.70 -11.44
CA HIS A 187 -20.38 5.63 -10.48
C HIS A 187 -19.66 4.38 -10.98
N GLU A 188 -18.59 4.01 -10.27
CA GLU A 188 -17.84 2.77 -10.52
C GLU A 188 -17.85 1.93 -9.25
N GLU A 189 -18.58 0.81 -9.29
CA GLU A 189 -18.53 -0.20 -8.24
C GLU A 189 -17.64 -1.35 -8.73
N THR A 190 -16.53 -1.56 -8.02
CA THR A 190 -15.61 -2.68 -8.28
C THR A 190 -15.70 -3.68 -7.13
N ASP A 191 -15.46 -4.95 -7.40
CA ASP A 191 -15.48 -6.01 -6.37
C ASP A 191 -14.32 -5.90 -5.36
N PHE A 192 -13.43 -4.91 -5.50
CA PHE A 192 -12.32 -4.67 -4.59
C PHE A 192 -12.80 -4.03 -3.29
N PRO A 193 -12.49 -4.59 -2.11
CA PRO A 193 -12.84 -4.01 -0.81
C PRO A 193 -12.46 -2.53 -0.66
N LEU A 194 -11.32 -2.12 -1.24
CA LEU A 194 -10.88 -0.73 -1.31
C LEU A 194 -10.31 -0.39 -2.69
N LEU A 195 -10.80 0.68 -3.31
CA LEU A 195 -10.24 1.27 -4.52
C LEU A 195 -9.66 2.65 -4.20
N VAL A 196 -8.35 2.83 -4.39
CA VAL A 196 -7.66 4.13 -4.36
C VAL A 196 -7.57 4.64 -5.79
N GLN A 197 -8.28 5.73 -6.07
CA GLN A 197 -8.37 6.30 -7.41
C GLN A 197 -7.85 7.73 -7.43
N PHE A 198 -6.89 7.98 -8.32
CA PHE A 198 -6.47 9.32 -8.70
C PHE A 198 -7.16 9.75 -9.99
N THR A 199 -7.71 10.96 -9.97
CA THR A 199 -8.39 11.58 -11.11
C THR A 199 -7.68 12.88 -11.46
N ARG A 200 -7.34 13.07 -12.73
CA ARG A 200 -6.82 14.34 -13.23
C ARG A 200 -7.86 15.05 -14.10
N ASP A 201 -8.17 16.28 -13.70
CA ASP A 201 -9.21 17.14 -14.28
C ASP A 201 -8.97 17.41 -15.79
N PRO A 202 -10.02 17.40 -16.64
CA PRO A 202 -9.89 17.74 -18.06
C PRO A 202 -9.65 19.24 -18.36
N ALA A 203 -10.11 20.14 -17.48
CA ALA A 203 -10.08 21.59 -17.66
C ALA A 203 -8.89 22.29 -16.97
N GLY A 204 -8.13 21.56 -16.15
CA GLY A 204 -6.96 22.10 -15.43
C GLY A 204 -5.92 21.04 -15.05
N ASP A 205 -4.96 21.44 -14.22
CA ASP A 205 -3.92 20.56 -13.67
C ASP A 205 -4.30 19.96 -12.30
N GLY A 206 -5.59 20.01 -11.95
CA GLY A 206 -6.11 19.50 -10.68
C GLY A 206 -6.00 17.98 -10.59
N ILE A 207 -5.61 17.49 -9.41
CA ILE A 207 -5.59 16.08 -9.07
C ILE A 207 -6.54 15.86 -7.90
N ASP A 208 -7.48 14.94 -8.05
CA ASP A 208 -8.34 14.43 -6.99
C ASP A 208 -7.91 13.03 -6.60
N VAL A 209 -7.91 12.74 -5.29
CA VAL A 209 -7.79 11.38 -4.76
C VAL A 209 -9.13 10.97 -4.14
N SER A 210 -9.58 9.78 -4.48
CA SER A 210 -10.82 9.21 -3.98
C SER A 210 -10.60 7.78 -3.49
N LEU A 211 -11.18 7.45 -2.34
CA LEU A 211 -11.20 6.09 -1.81
C LEU A 211 -12.64 5.59 -1.83
N HIS A 212 -12.88 4.52 -2.58
CA HIS A 212 -14.16 3.81 -2.61
C HIS A 212 -13.99 2.55 -1.78
N TYR A 213 -14.78 2.38 -0.72
CA TYR A 213 -14.59 1.29 0.23
C TYR A 213 -15.89 0.63 0.62
N ASP A 214 -15.81 -0.68 0.81
CA ASP A 214 -16.88 -1.49 1.37
C ASP A 214 -17.02 -1.20 2.87
N VAL A 215 -18.16 -0.62 3.27
CA VAL A 215 -18.41 -0.25 4.68
C VAL A 215 -18.51 -1.47 5.60
N ALA A 216 -18.76 -2.67 5.06
CA ALA A 216 -18.75 -3.91 5.83
C ALA A 216 -17.33 -4.38 6.17
N GLN A 217 -16.31 -3.92 5.43
CA GLN A 217 -14.91 -4.33 5.59
C GLN A 217 -14.02 -3.21 6.15
N PHE A 218 -14.38 -1.95 5.94
CA PHE A 218 -13.61 -0.79 6.41
C PHE A 218 -14.43 0.15 7.27
N ARG A 219 -13.87 0.47 8.45
CA ARG A 219 -14.34 1.59 9.28
C ARG A 219 -13.85 2.90 8.68
N THR A 220 -14.65 3.96 8.83
CA THR A 220 -14.29 5.32 8.36
C THR A 220 -12.93 5.78 8.90
N SER A 221 -12.59 5.47 10.15
CA SER A 221 -11.29 5.80 10.74
C SER A 221 -10.09 5.11 10.06
N HIS A 222 -10.28 3.90 9.50
CA HIS A 222 -9.23 3.24 8.70
C HIS A 222 -9.02 3.97 7.37
N ILE A 223 -10.09 4.45 6.76
CA ILE A 223 -10.04 5.20 5.50
C ILE A 223 -9.43 6.58 5.69
N GLU A 224 -9.76 7.27 6.78
CA GLU A 224 -9.12 8.53 7.18
C GLU A 224 -7.62 8.35 7.42
N ARG A 225 -7.23 7.26 8.10
CA ARG A 225 -5.82 6.90 8.28
C ARG A 225 -5.13 6.65 6.94
N HIS A 226 -5.77 5.90 6.05
CA HIS A 226 -5.22 5.60 4.73
C HIS A 226 -4.97 6.88 3.93
N LEU A 227 -5.96 7.78 3.90
CA LEU A 227 -5.83 9.10 3.28
C LEU A 227 -4.70 9.92 3.91
N ALA A 228 -4.61 9.98 5.24
CA ALA A 228 -3.58 10.75 5.92
C ALA A 228 -2.16 10.26 5.59
N VAL A 229 -1.94 8.94 5.53
CA VAL A 229 -0.65 8.36 5.15
C VAL A 229 -0.33 8.63 3.68
N LEU A 230 -1.31 8.47 2.78
CA LEU A 230 -1.12 8.75 1.36
C LEU A 230 -0.81 10.23 1.12
N ASP A 231 -1.53 11.13 1.78
CA ASP A 231 -1.34 12.58 1.71
C ASP A 231 0.04 13.00 2.28
N ALA A 232 0.50 12.35 3.36
CA ALA A 232 1.87 12.54 3.87
C ALA A 232 2.92 12.11 2.84
N ALA A 233 2.74 10.96 2.19
CA ALA A 233 3.64 10.50 1.12
C ALA A 233 3.68 11.46 -0.06
N LEU A 234 2.53 11.95 -0.52
CA LEU A 234 2.45 12.92 -1.61
C LEU A 234 3.18 14.23 -1.25
N ARG A 235 2.98 14.75 -0.02
CA ARG A 235 3.66 15.97 0.43
C ARG A 235 5.17 15.80 0.53
N ASP A 236 5.63 14.68 1.09
CA ASP A 236 7.06 14.41 1.26
C ASP A 236 7.76 14.30 -0.11
N MET A 237 7.17 13.54 -1.05
CA MET A 237 7.62 13.44 -2.44
C MET A 237 7.68 14.79 -3.15
N ALA A 238 6.72 15.67 -2.90
CA ALA A 238 6.66 16.97 -3.52
C ALA A 238 7.62 17.99 -2.90
N SER A 239 7.92 17.85 -1.61
CA SER A 239 8.88 18.69 -0.89
C SER A 239 10.30 18.39 -1.35
N ASP A 240 10.68 17.12 -1.36
CA ASP A 240 12.01 16.69 -1.80
C ASP A 240 11.96 15.27 -2.37
N ILE A 241 12.10 15.16 -3.69
CA ILE A 241 12.07 13.88 -4.40
C ILE A 241 13.35 13.05 -4.19
N ASP A 242 14.45 13.68 -3.77
CA ASP A 242 15.71 13.00 -3.51
C ASP A 242 15.87 12.64 -2.02
N ALA A 243 14.96 13.11 -1.16
CA ALA A 243 14.93 12.75 0.24
C ALA A 243 14.65 11.24 0.48
N PRO A 244 15.21 10.65 1.55
CA PRO A 244 14.93 9.28 1.93
C PRO A 244 13.46 9.07 2.31
N TRP A 245 12.74 8.20 1.60
CA TRP A 245 11.31 7.98 1.84
C TRP A 245 10.99 7.30 3.19
N LEU A 246 11.99 6.75 3.87
CA LEU A 246 11.86 6.24 5.25
C LEU A 246 11.81 7.36 6.29
N ALA A 247 12.38 8.53 5.99
CA ALA A 247 12.36 9.69 6.86
C ALA A 247 11.03 10.47 6.80
N MET A 248 10.11 10.04 5.90
CA MET A 248 8.80 10.63 5.71
C MET A 248 8.11 10.87 7.06
N PRO A 249 7.82 12.13 7.42
CA PRO A 249 7.20 12.45 8.70
C PRO A 249 5.75 11.98 8.67
N VAL A 250 5.45 10.89 9.37
CA VAL A 250 4.08 10.40 9.55
C VAL A 250 3.50 10.93 10.85
N SER A 251 3.56 12.25 11.05
CA SER A 251 3.04 12.93 12.23
C SER A 251 1.54 12.66 12.43
N GLY A 252 0.78 12.46 11.35
CA GLY A 252 -0.66 12.15 11.37
C GLY A 252 -1.05 10.70 11.71
N LEU A 253 -0.09 9.75 11.84
CA LEU A 253 -0.41 8.40 12.33
C LEU A 253 -0.61 8.36 13.85
N ARG A 254 -0.14 9.38 14.58
CA ARG A 254 -0.34 9.52 16.03
C ARG A 254 -1.70 10.13 16.39
N ASP A 255 -2.34 10.84 15.46
CA ASP A 255 -3.57 11.62 15.72
C ASP A 255 -4.87 10.97 15.21
N VAL A 256 -4.80 9.77 14.61
CA VAL A 256 -6.04 8.98 14.42
C VAL A 256 -6.44 8.50 15.81
N PRO A 257 -7.63 8.86 16.34
CA PRO A 257 -8.01 8.54 17.69
C PRO A 257 -7.96 7.02 17.86
N ALA A 258 -6.88 6.54 18.49
CA ALA A 258 -6.91 5.26 19.15
C ALA A 258 -8.12 5.36 20.08
N ALA A 259 -9.14 4.55 19.82
CA ALA A 259 -10.30 4.43 20.67
C ALA A 259 -9.82 4.44 22.13
N THR A 260 -10.12 5.53 22.83
CA THR A 260 -9.96 5.69 24.28
C THR A 260 -8.67 5.10 24.87
N ARG A 261 -7.58 5.85 24.82
CA ARG A 261 -6.67 5.87 25.97
C ARG A 261 -6.54 7.33 26.41
N ALA A 262 -7.16 7.62 27.56
CA ALA A 262 -6.98 8.85 28.32
C ALA A 262 -5.47 9.18 28.45
N PRO A 263 -5.09 10.44 28.72
CA PRO A 263 -3.70 10.76 29.02
C PRO A 263 -3.35 10.07 30.34
N ALA A 264 -2.84 8.85 30.26
CA ALA A 264 -2.09 8.28 31.35
C ALA A 264 -0.73 8.95 31.28
N ASP A 265 -0.36 9.64 32.37
CA ASP A 265 1.03 9.95 32.69
C ASP A 265 1.92 8.86 32.11
N VAL A 266 2.79 9.21 31.17
CA VAL A 266 3.76 8.26 30.62
C VAL A 266 4.51 7.72 31.84
N PRO A 267 4.32 6.43 32.22
CA PRO A 267 5.02 5.91 33.36
C PRO A 267 6.50 6.06 33.06
N ALA A 268 7.26 6.58 34.02
CA ALA A 268 8.71 6.61 33.90
C ALA A 268 9.17 5.24 33.38
N LEU A 269 9.98 5.24 32.31
CA LEU A 269 10.48 4.00 31.73
C LEU A 269 11.12 3.19 32.85
N ARG A 270 10.52 2.04 33.17
CA ARG A 270 10.97 1.17 34.27
C ARG A 270 12.39 0.64 34.04
N TYR A 271 12.84 0.66 32.78
CA TYR A 271 14.10 0.11 32.31
C TYR A 271 14.83 1.13 31.43
N ALA A 272 16.17 1.15 31.47
CA ALA A 272 16.97 2.06 30.65
C ALA A 272 16.97 1.64 29.17
N ASN A 273 16.86 0.34 28.89
CA ASN A 273 16.75 -0.20 27.54
C ASN A 273 15.95 -1.53 27.51
N LEU A 274 15.69 -2.06 26.31
CA LEU A 274 14.93 -3.31 26.13
C LEU A 274 15.70 -4.56 26.59
N CYS A 275 17.03 -4.54 26.59
CA CYS A 275 17.85 -5.65 27.07
C CYS A 275 17.66 -5.80 28.58
N ASP A 276 17.75 -4.72 29.36
CA ASP A 276 17.54 -4.76 30.82
C ASP A 276 16.15 -5.32 31.18
N ALA A 277 15.13 -4.91 30.42
CA ALA A 277 13.76 -5.41 30.61
C ALA A 277 13.67 -6.92 30.33
N PHE A 278 14.36 -7.38 29.27
CA PHE A 278 14.37 -8.79 28.88
C PHE A 278 15.14 -9.65 29.88
N GLU A 279 16.30 -9.21 30.37
CA GLU A 279 17.12 -9.93 31.36
C GLU A 279 16.35 -10.14 32.68
N GLU A 280 15.62 -9.12 33.17
CA GLU A 280 14.78 -9.29 34.38
C GLU A 280 13.67 -10.32 34.15
N ILE A 281 13.00 -10.26 32.99
CA ILE A 281 11.93 -11.22 32.64
C ILE A 281 12.52 -12.63 32.53
N ALA A 282 13.69 -12.78 31.93
CA ALA A 282 14.34 -14.07 31.76
C ALA A 282 14.81 -14.68 33.08
N ALA A 283 15.30 -13.85 34.01
CA ALA A 283 15.61 -14.29 35.36
C ALA A 283 14.35 -14.66 36.17
N ARG A 284 13.23 -13.98 35.93
CA ARG A 284 11.97 -14.21 36.65
C ARG A 284 11.20 -15.44 36.17
N TYR A 285 11.29 -15.77 34.88
CA TYR A 285 10.56 -16.87 34.25
C TYR A 285 11.50 -17.76 33.39
N PRO A 286 12.56 -18.33 33.96
CA PRO A 286 13.63 -18.97 33.20
C PRO A 286 13.18 -20.18 32.38
N ASP A 287 12.20 -20.92 32.90
CA ASP A 287 11.68 -22.15 32.28
C ASP A 287 10.46 -21.90 31.37
N ALA A 288 9.94 -20.66 31.33
CA ALA A 288 8.82 -20.33 30.45
C ALA A 288 9.29 -20.24 29.00
N VAL A 289 8.46 -20.72 28.06
CA VAL A 289 8.75 -20.63 26.62
C VAL A 289 8.71 -19.17 26.18
N ALA A 290 9.83 -18.66 25.67
CA ALA A 290 9.97 -17.30 25.17
C ALA A 290 9.66 -17.19 23.68
N VAL A 291 10.07 -18.20 22.91
CA VAL A 291 9.86 -18.26 21.46
C VAL A 291 9.59 -19.69 21.03
N SER A 292 8.69 -19.87 20.06
CA SER A 292 8.38 -21.16 19.45
C SER A 292 8.23 -20.99 17.93
N GLY A 293 8.65 -22.00 17.18
CA GLY A 293 8.52 -22.04 15.73
C GLY A 293 8.89 -23.43 15.20
N ASP A 294 9.06 -23.52 13.87
CA ASP A 294 9.29 -24.80 13.17
C ASP A 294 10.56 -25.54 13.66
N ALA A 295 11.55 -24.80 14.14
CA ALA A 295 12.81 -25.33 14.68
C ALA A 295 12.74 -25.71 16.18
N GLY A 296 11.54 -25.67 16.78
CA GLY A 296 11.30 -25.95 18.19
C GLY A 296 11.08 -24.70 19.05
N SER A 297 11.13 -24.87 20.37
CA SER A 297 10.92 -23.81 21.35
C SER A 297 12.17 -23.53 22.16
N LEU A 298 12.38 -22.26 22.53
CA LEU A 298 13.38 -21.85 23.51
C LEU A 298 12.71 -21.25 24.72
N THR A 299 13.19 -21.63 25.90
CA THR A 299 12.81 -20.94 27.14
C THR A 299 13.49 -19.57 27.23
N TYR A 300 13.02 -18.69 28.12
CA TYR A 300 13.66 -17.40 28.33
C TYR A 300 15.13 -17.54 28.73
N ALA A 301 15.48 -18.49 29.61
CA ALA A 301 16.88 -18.73 29.98
C ALA A 301 17.75 -19.17 28.80
N GLN A 302 17.21 -20.01 27.92
CA GLN A 302 17.92 -20.48 26.73
C GLN A 302 18.09 -19.38 25.68
N LEU A 303 17.06 -18.55 25.49
CA LEU A 303 17.10 -17.44 24.56
C LEU A 303 18.10 -16.38 25.01
N ASP A 304 18.07 -16.02 26.30
CA ASP A 304 19.01 -15.08 26.91
C ASP A 304 20.47 -15.54 26.76
N ALA A 305 20.77 -16.78 27.14
CA ALA A 305 22.12 -17.33 27.02
C ALA A 305 22.65 -17.32 25.57
N ARG A 306 21.79 -17.64 24.58
CA ARG A 306 22.17 -17.64 23.17
C ARG A 306 22.35 -16.23 22.62
N ALA A 307 21.47 -15.30 22.99
CA ALA A 307 21.59 -13.89 22.60
C ALA A 307 22.87 -13.27 23.18
N ASN A 308 23.17 -13.54 24.45
CA ASN A 308 24.38 -13.09 25.11
C ASN A 308 25.65 -13.67 24.46
N ALA A 309 25.67 -14.97 24.13
CA ALA A 309 26.79 -15.57 23.41
C ALA A 309 27.04 -14.90 22.05
N LEU A 310 25.97 -14.66 21.28
CA LEU A 310 26.07 -13.95 20.00
C LEU A 310 26.55 -12.51 20.17
N ALA A 311 26.05 -11.80 21.19
CA ALA A 311 26.46 -10.43 21.48
C ALA A 311 27.97 -10.33 21.78
N TRP A 312 28.53 -11.28 22.54
CA TRP A 312 29.97 -11.36 22.77
C TRP A 312 30.75 -11.58 21.47
N THR A 313 30.31 -12.51 20.62
CA THR A 313 30.94 -12.74 19.32
C THR A 313 30.88 -11.49 18.43
N LEU A 314 29.75 -10.79 18.38
CA LEU A 314 29.61 -9.56 17.60
C LEU A 314 30.55 -8.46 18.11
N ARG A 315 30.71 -8.33 19.43
CA ARG A 315 31.67 -7.39 20.02
C ARG A 315 33.11 -7.75 19.65
N GLU A 316 33.48 -9.02 19.65
CA GLU A 316 34.80 -9.48 19.20
C GLU A 316 35.05 -9.19 17.71
N LEU A 317 33.99 -9.24 16.88
CA LEU A 317 34.03 -8.87 15.47
C LEU A 317 33.99 -7.36 15.21
N GLY A 318 33.97 -6.54 16.26
CA GLY A 318 34.08 -5.09 16.17
C GLY A 318 32.76 -4.32 16.13
N ALA A 319 31.62 -4.97 16.44
CA ALA A 319 30.33 -4.29 16.53
C ALA A 319 30.35 -3.18 17.60
N ALA A 320 29.92 -1.99 17.21
CA ALA A 320 29.80 -0.81 18.07
C ALA A 320 28.44 -0.09 17.89
N PRO A 321 28.04 0.79 18.82
CA PRO A 321 26.86 1.64 18.63
C PRO A 321 26.91 2.39 17.29
N GLU A 322 25.73 2.63 16.70
CA GLU A 322 25.57 3.28 15.38
C GLU A 322 26.18 2.51 14.19
N GLN A 323 26.59 1.25 14.37
CA GLN A 323 27.03 0.39 13.28
C GLN A 323 25.93 -0.57 12.85
N ARG A 324 25.88 -0.80 11.53
CA ARG A 324 24.98 -1.78 10.93
C ARG A 324 25.65 -3.17 10.98
N ILE A 325 24.97 -4.11 11.63
CA ILE A 325 25.28 -5.54 11.62
C ILE A 325 24.49 -6.22 10.51
#